data_AF-A0A942ICG3-F1
#
_entry.id   AF-A0A942ICG3-F1
#
_cell.length_a   1.000
_cell.length_b   1.000
_cell.length_c   1.000
_cell.angle_alpha   90.00
_cell.angle_beta   90.00
_cell.angle_gamma   90.00
#
_symmetry.space_group_name_H-M   'P 1'
#
loop_
_entity.id
_entity.type
_entity.pdbx_description
1 polymer ?
#
loop_
_entity_poly.entity_id
_entity_poly.type
_entity_poly.pdbx_seq_one_letter_code
_entity_poly.pdbx_strand_id
1 'polypeptide(L)' 'MLHVICVDVFKSLYLQGETARSIGERLHLSSRTVESYLENIKNKLNCYQKTELLKRAQELQDYGFLSP' A
#
# COMPACT_ATOMS: atom_id res chain seq x y z
N MET A 1 -14.11 2.80 -5.96
CA MET A 1 -13.04 2.81 -7.00
C MET A 1 -11.69 3.28 -6.46
N LEU A 2 -11.51 4.51 -5.96
CA LEU A 2 -10.18 4.96 -5.43
C LEU A 2 -9.68 4.21 -4.18
N HIS A 3 -10.57 3.71 -3.32
CA HIS A 3 -10.17 3.04 -2.06
C HIS A 3 -9.50 1.68 -2.28
N VAL A 4 -9.89 0.93 -3.32
CA VAL A 4 -9.32 -0.39 -3.64
C VAL A 4 -7.88 -0.26 -4.13
N ILE A 5 -7.61 0.73 -4.99
CA ILE A 5 -6.27 0.98 -5.54
C ILE A 5 -5.24 1.28 -4.44
N CYS A 6 -5.63 2.05 -3.41
CA CYS A 6 -4.77 2.33 -2.27
C CYS A 6 -4.38 1.04 -1.53
N VAL A 7 -5.36 0.17 -1.30
CA VAL A 7 -5.17 -1.09 -0.57
C VAL A 7 -4.23 -2.02 -1.35
N ASP A 8 -4.41 -2.12 -2.67
CA ASP A 8 -3.51 -2.88 -3.55
C ASP A 8 -2.08 -2.33 -3.54
N VAL A 9 -1.92 -1.01 -3.69
CA VAL A 9 -0.60 -0.34 -3.64
C VAL A 9 0.11 -0.64 -2.31
N PHE A 10 -0.63 -0.58 -1.20
CA PHE A 10 -0.08 -0.83 0.13
C PHE A 10 0.36 -2.29 0.33
N LYS A 11 -0.50 -3.25 -0.03
CA LYS A 11 -0.16 -4.69 -0.01
C LYS A 11 1.09 -4.97 -0.82
N SER A 12 1.14 -4.45 -2.03
CA SER A 12 2.21 -4.76 -2.98
C SER A 12 3.56 -4.25 -2.49
N LEU A 13 3.59 -3.04 -1.91
CA LEU A 13 4.82 -2.45 -1.39
C LEU A 13 5.29 -3.13 -0.09
N TYR A 14 4.39 -3.39 0.86
CA TYR A 14 4.78 -3.83 2.21
C TYR A 14 4.72 -5.34 2.42
N LEU A 15 3.81 -6.06 1.75
CA LEU A 15 3.68 -7.52 1.89
C LEU A 15 4.41 -8.28 0.78
N GLN A 16 4.42 -7.76 -0.44
CA GLN A 16 5.05 -8.42 -1.60
C GLN A 16 6.45 -7.89 -1.90
N GLY A 17 6.84 -6.76 -1.30
CA GLY A 17 8.15 -6.13 -1.54
C GLY A 17 8.32 -5.58 -2.95
N GLU A 18 7.22 -5.31 -3.67
CA GLU A 18 7.28 -4.67 -4.98
C GLU A 18 7.78 -3.22 -4.86
N THR A 19 8.36 -2.69 -5.94
CA THR A 19 8.74 -1.28 -5.98
C THR A 19 7.57 -0.41 -6.47
N ALA A 20 7.55 0.86 -6.07
CA ALA A 20 6.53 1.82 -6.54
C ALA A 20 6.44 1.91 -8.07
N ARG A 21 7.56 1.66 -8.77
CA ARG A 21 7.61 1.59 -10.23
C ARG A 21 6.85 0.37 -10.77
N SER A 22 7.15 -0.82 -10.27
CA SER A 22 6.46 -2.07 -10.66
C SER A 22 4.95 -1.97 -10.42
N ILE A 23 4.58 -1.44 -9.25
CA ILE A 23 3.18 -1.23 -8.86
C ILE A 23 2.51 -0.24 -9.83
N GLY A 24 3.18 0.85 -10.18
CA GLY A 24 2.69 1.83 -11.15
C GLY A 24 2.46 1.21 -12.52
N GLU A 25 3.41 0.43 -13.03
CA GLU A 25 3.28 -0.26 -14.32
C GLU A 25 2.12 -1.25 -14.32
N ARG A 26 1.98 -2.06 -13.26
CA ARG A 26 0.89 -3.05 -13.13
C ARG A 26 -0.50 -2.41 -13.00
N LEU A 27 -0.59 -1.27 -12.31
CA LEU A 27 -1.86 -0.57 -12.08
C LEU A 27 -2.15 0.51 -13.13
N HIS A 28 -1.29 0.66 -14.15
CA HIS A 28 -1.35 1.75 -15.13
C HIS A 28 -1.38 3.15 -14.50
N LEU A 29 -0.59 3.33 -13.43
CA LEU A 29 -0.44 4.57 -12.69
C LEU A 29 0.97 5.13 -12.84
N SER A 30 1.08 6.45 -12.82
CA SER A 30 2.38 7.10 -12.66
C SER A 30 2.96 6.80 -11.27
N SER A 31 4.28 6.68 -11.18
CA SER A 31 4.99 6.53 -9.89
C SER A 31 4.59 7.61 -8.88
N ARG A 32 4.44 8.85 -9.35
CA ARG A 32 3.92 10.00 -8.57
C ARG A 32 2.58 9.69 -7.90
N THR A 33 1.67 9.04 -8.62
CA THR A 33 0.33 8.69 -8.12
C THR A 33 0.40 7.59 -7.07
N VAL A 34 1.26 6.59 -7.29
CA VAL A 34 1.55 5.54 -6.29
C VAL A 34 2.10 6.15 -5.00
N GLU A 35 3.04 7.10 -5.11
CA GLU A 35 3.59 7.83 -3.95
C GLU A 35 2.51 8.64 -3.22
N SER A 36 1.66 9.38 -3.93
CA SER A 36 0.55 10.10 -3.31
C SER A 36 -0.44 9.16 -2.61
N TYR A 37 -0.71 7.97 -3.17
CA TYR A 37 -1.54 6.98 -2.48
C TYR A 37 -0.87 6.46 -1.22
N LEU A 38 0.44 6.18 -1.26
CA LEU A 38 1.19 5.75 -0.09
C LEU A 38 1.20 6.82 1.01
N GLU A 39 1.38 8.10 0.67
CA GLU A 39 1.27 9.20 1.63
C GLU A 39 -0.12 9.27 2.26
N ASN A 40 -1.17 9.20 1.45
CA ASN A 40 -2.54 9.21 1.95
C ASN A 40 -2.82 8.03 2.88
N ILE A 41 -2.25 6.86 2.61
CA ILE A 41 -2.40 5.67 3.46
C ILE A 41 -1.62 5.84 4.76
N LYS A 42 -0.39 6.34 4.71
CA LYS A 42 0.41 6.68 5.90
C LYS A 42 -0.34 7.65 6.81
N ASN A 43 -0.91 8.71 6.22
CA ASN A 43 -1.70 9.71 6.94
C ASN A 43 -2.98 9.09 7.55
N LYS A 44 -3.68 8.23 6.81
CA LYS A 44 -4.89 7.54 7.30
C LYS A 44 -4.59 6.54 8.42
N LEU A 45 -3.47 5.84 8.34
CA LEU A 45 -3.03 4.88 9.35
C LEU A 45 -2.25 5.54 10.49
N ASN A 46 -1.97 6.84 10.38
CA ASN A 46 -1.11 7.61 11.27
C ASN A 46 0.23 6.92 11.55
N CYS A 47 0.81 6.29 10.51
CA CYS A 47 2.04 5.50 10.59
C CYS A 47 3.14 6.17 9.76
N TYR A 48 4.25 6.50 10.41
CA TYR A 48 5.39 7.18 9.77
C TYR A 48 6.63 6.31 9.71
N GLN A 49 6.72 5.30 10.58
CA GLN A 49 7.83 4.36 10.58
C GLN A 49 7.56 3.14 9.71
N LYS A 50 8.60 2.68 9.00
CA LYS A 50 8.53 1.52 8.11
C LYS A 50 8.06 0.25 8.85
N THR A 51 8.48 0.07 10.10
CA THR A 51 8.10 -1.06 10.96
C THR A 51 6.63 -1.03 11.34
N GLU A 52 6.07 0.14 11.66
CA GLU A 52 4.63 0.29 11.93
C GLU A 52 3.81 -0.04 10.69
N LEU A 53 4.22 0.44 9.51
CA LEU A 53 3.52 0.19 8.25
C LEU A 53 3.50 -1.30 7.91
N LEU A 54 4.61 -2.02 8.11
CA LEU A 54 4.68 -3.47 7.95
C LEU A 54 3.72 -4.19 8.91
N LYS A 55 3.75 -3.80 10.19
CA LYS A 55 2.86 -4.39 11.20
C LYS A 55 1.38 -4.16 10.85
N ARG A 56 1.01 -2.95 10.43
CA ARG A 56 -0.36 -2.63 9.98
C ARG A 56 -0.75 -3.41 8.74
N ALA A 57 0.15 -3.57 7.77
CA ALA A 57 -0.11 -4.38 6.59
C ALA A 57 -0.41 -5.83 6.96
N GLN A 58 0.34 -6.37 7.91
CA GLN A 58 0.13 -7.74 8.39
C GLN A 58 -1.15 -7.88 9.22
N GLU A 59 -1.48 -6.91 10.08
CA GLU A 59 -2.77 -6.84 10.78
C GLU A 59 -3.94 -6.83 9.77
N LEU A 60 -3.88 -5.99 8.73
CA LEU A 60 -4.92 -5.91 7.70
C LEU A 60 -5.05 -7.19 6.87
N GLN A 61 -3.96 -7.94 6.69
CA GLN A 61 -3.98 -9.27 6.08
C GLN A 61 -4.67 -10.28 6.99
N ASP A 62 -4.38 -10.26 8.29
CA ASP A 62 -4.98 -11.18 9.27
C ASP A 62 -6.50 -10.96 9.41
N TYR A 63 -6.94 -9.70 9.35
CA TYR A 63 -8.37 -9.35 9.31
C TYR A 63 -9.08 -9.71 7.99
N GLY A 64 -8.38 -10.24 6.98
CA GLY A 64 -8.97 -10.65 5.70
C GLY A 64 -9.28 -9.49 4.74
N PHE A 65 -8.86 -8.26 5.05
CA PHE A 65 -8.97 -7.12 4.12
C PHE A 65 -7.94 -7.17 3.00
N LEU A 66 -6.81 -7.84 3.25
CA LEU A 66 -5.77 -8.13 2.27
C LEU A 66 -5.71 -9.65 2.07
N SER A 67 -6.63 -10.20 1.28
CA SER A 67 -6.57 -11.63 0.93
C SER A 67 -5.24 -11.95 0.23
N PRO A 68 -4.61 -13.12 0.47
CA PRO A 68 -3.35 -13.52 -0.16
C PRO A 68 -3.40 -13.43 -1.69
#